data_AF-A0A8E2ALN2-F1
#
_entry.id   AF-A0A8E2ALN2-F1
#
_cell.length_a   1.000
_cell.length_b   1.000
_cell.length_c   1.000
_cell.angle_alpha   90.00
_cell.angle_beta   90.00
_cell.angle_gamma   90.00
#
_symmetry.space_group_name_H-M   'P 1'
#
loop_
_entity.id
_entity.type
_entity.pdbx_description
1 polymer ?
#
loop_
_entity_poly.entity_id
_entity_poly.type
_entity_poly.pdbx_seq_one_letter_code
_entity_poly.pdbx_strand_id
1 'polypeptide(L)'
;MSQEPPQLITIDDRDPQLKYTGSWTDAGTSANYQSTTSESQRSGSTVRFTFNGTFVAVYGTLGSTASDATYQLDSNPPINATFPAPSYPLNNVPFWSSDIVSPGGHTLTI
;
A
#
# COMPACT_ATOMS: atom_id res chain seq x y z
N MET A 1 -4.89 -6.28 -33.73
CA MET A 1 -4.03 -5.62 -32.72
C MET A 1 -3.95 -6.57 -31.55
N SER A 2 -2.81 -7.20 -31.30
CA SER A 2 -2.63 -8.08 -30.15
C SER A 2 -2.38 -7.20 -28.93
N GLN A 3 -3.25 -7.25 -27.92
CA GLN A 3 -2.93 -6.63 -26.63
C GLN A 3 -1.85 -7.46 -25.94
N GLU A 4 -0.84 -6.79 -25.38
CA GLU A 4 0.10 -7.46 -24.47
C GLU A 4 -0.64 -7.98 -23.23
N PRO A 5 -0.19 -9.11 -22.64
CA PRO A 5 -0.77 -9.62 -21.42
C PRO A 5 -0.64 -8.58 -20.30
N PRO A 6 -1.61 -8.52 -19.36
CA PRO A 6 -1.54 -7.61 -18.23
C PRO A 6 -0.27 -7.84 -17.43
N GLN A 7 0.47 -6.76 -17.15
CA GLN A 7 1.69 -6.80 -16.35
C GLN A 7 1.43 -6.27 -14.94
N LEU A 8 1.96 -6.99 -13.95
CA LEU A 8 2.03 -6.52 -12.58
C LEU A 8 3.38 -5.85 -12.34
N ILE A 9 3.34 -4.62 -11.86
CA ILE A 9 4.53 -3.83 -11.52
C ILE A 9 4.54 -3.68 -10.00
N THR A 10 5.65 -4.10 -9.38
CA THR A 10 5.89 -3.87 -7.95
C THR A 10 6.51 -2.50 -7.76
N ILE A 11 5.91 -1.68 -6.90
CA ILE A 11 6.39 -0.35 -6.54
C ILE A 11 6.93 -0.42 -5.11
N ASP A 12 8.15 0.06 -4.92
CA ASP A 12 8.78 0.13 -3.60
C ASP A 12 8.17 1.24 -2.75
N ASP A 13 8.18 1.11 -1.41
CA ASP A 13 7.64 2.13 -0.51
C ASP A 13 8.40 3.46 -0.59
N ARG A 14 9.62 3.46 -1.13
CA ARG A 14 10.42 4.68 -1.37
C ARG A 14 10.32 5.20 -2.80
N ASP A 15 9.48 4.62 -3.63
CA ASP A 15 9.30 5.09 -5.00
C ASP A 15 8.78 6.54 -5.00
N PRO A 16 9.36 7.46 -5.78
CA PRO A 16 8.95 8.87 -5.81
C PRO A 16 7.51 9.09 -6.26
N GLN A 17 6.82 8.10 -6.84
CA GLN A 17 5.40 8.15 -7.15
C GLN A 17 4.52 8.13 -5.88
N LEU A 18 5.02 7.57 -4.77
CA LEU A 18 4.33 7.57 -3.48
C LEU A 18 4.52 8.91 -2.77
N LYS A 19 3.41 9.54 -2.38
CA LYS A 19 3.39 10.83 -1.69
C LYS A 19 2.96 10.64 -0.25
N TYR A 20 3.91 10.71 0.65
CA TYR A 20 3.72 10.58 2.09
C TYR A 20 3.40 11.94 2.72
N THR A 21 2.40 11.98 3.61
CA THR A 21 2.07 13.13 4.45
C THR A 21 1.97 12.70 5.91
N GLY A 22 2.38 13.56 6.84
CA GLY A 22 2.38 13.25 8.27
C GLY A 22 3.76 12.82 8.78
N SER A 23 3.79 11.93 9.76
CA SER A 23 5.03 11.45 10.37
C SER A 23 5.28 10.01 9.99
N TRP A 24 6.36 9.78 9.24
CA TRP A 24 6.79 8.48 8.74
C TRP A 24 8.24 8.23 9.13
N THR A 25 8.57 6.99 9.45
CA THR A 25 9.92 6.55 9.82
C THR A 25 10.31 5.33 9.02
N ASP A 26 11.60 5.23 8.70
CA ASP A 26 12.18 4.04 8.08
C ASP A 26 12.18 2.86 9.08
N ALA A 27 11.58 1.74 8.68
CA ALA A 27 11.53 0.49 9.45
C ALA A 27 11.97 -0.73 8.62
N GLY A 28 12.63 -0.49 7.49
CA GLY A 28 13.08 -1.52 6.54
C GLY A 28 13.99 -2.60 7.13
N THR A 29 13.77 -3.84 6.71
CA THR A 29 14.63 -5.00 7.00
C THR A 29 14.94 -5.75 5.72
N SER A 30 15.94 -6.65 5.72
CA SER A 30 16.28 -7.46 4.54
C SER A 30 15.17 -8.39 4.05
N ALA A 31 14.08 -8.54 4.82
CA ALA A 31 12.91 -9.33 4.43
C ALA A 31 11.88 -8.54 3.60
N ASN A 32 12.00 -7.21 3.56
CA ASN A 32 11.11 -6.35 2.79
C ASN A 32 11.56 -6.26 1.32
N TYR A 33 10.61 -5.92 0.44
CA TYR A 33 10.96 -5.53 -0.93
C TYR A 33 11.97 -4.38 -0.90
N GLN A 34 13.04 -4.52 -1.67
CA GLN A 34 14.25 -3.65 -1.65
C GLN A 34 14.85 -3.36 -0.26
N SER A 35 14.52 -4.18 0.73
CA SER A 35 14.89 -4.00 2.14
C SER A 35 14.34 -2.74 2.81
N THR A 36 13.21 -2.21 2.32
CA THR A 36 12.64 -0.95 2.78
C THR A 36 11.18 -1.10 3.20
N THR A 37 10.78 -0.33 4.21
CA THR A 37 9.39 -0.15 4.60
C THR A 37 9.27 1.14 5.41
N SER A 38 8.15 1.83 5.24
CA SER A 38 7.84 3.09 5.89
C SER A 38 6.71 2.85 6.89
N GLU A 39 6.95 3.19 8.15
CA GLU A 39 5.99 3.02 9.25
C GLU A 39 5.50 4.39 9.72
N SER A 40 4.23 4.47 10.13
CA SER A 40 3.69 5.59 10.89
C SER A 40 2.91 5.08 12.10
N GLN A 41 3.19 5.68 13.25
CA GLN A 41 2.41 5.49 14.49
C GLN A 41 1.50 6.69 14.79
N ARG A 42 1.41 7.64 13.84
CA ARG A 42 0.60 8.85 13.97
C ARG A 42 -0.68 8.73 13.15
N SER A 43 -1.83 8.78 13.81
CA SER A 43 -3.13 8.86 13.15
C SER A 43 -3.21 10.08 12.23
N GLY A 44 -3.73 9.88 11.02
CA GLY A 44 -3.85 10.92 10.00
C GLY A 44 -2.60 11.08 9.11
N SER A 45 -1.54 10.32 9.34
CA SER A 45 -0.50 10.13 8.31
C SER A 45 -1.10 9.39 7.12
N THR A 46 -0.74 9.80 5.90
CA THR A 46 -1.28 9.21 4.67
C THR A 46 -0.21 8.90 3.64
N VAL A 47 -0.52 7.96 2.75
CA VAL A 47 0.22 7.69 1.52
C VAL A 47 -0.72 7.81 0.34
N ARG A 48 -0.34 8.62 -0.65
CA ARG A 48 -1.11 8.77 -1.89
C ARG A 48 -0.31 8.23 -3.08
N PHE A 49 -0.95 7.37 -3.86
CA PHE A 49 -0.40 6.76 -5.07
C PHE A 49 -1.34 6.98 -6.26
N THR A 50 -0.80 7.52 -7.35
CA THR A 50 -1.54 7.67 -8.61
C THR A 50 -0.96 6.72 -9.65
N PHE A 51 -1.79 5.88 -10.25
CA PHE A 51 -1.40 4.89 -11.24
C PHE A 51 -2.31 4.94 -12.47
N ASN A 52 -1.83 4.38 -13.59
CA ASN A 52 -2.65 4.14 -14.77
C ASN A 52 -2.75 2.63 -14.99
N GLY A 53 -3.93 2.05 -14.80
CA GLY A 53 -4.11 0.61 -14.82
C GLY A 53 -5.53 0.20 -14.48
N THR A 54 -5.70 -1.07 -14.12
CA THR A 54 -7.00 -1.68 -13.82
C THR A 54 -7.04 -2.35 -12.44
N PHE A 55 -5.93 -2.34 -11.70
CA PHE A 55 -5.82 -3.04 -10.41
C PHE A 55 -4.66 -2.46 -9.60
N VAL A 56 -4.84 -2.44 -8.28
CA VAL A 56 -3.78 -2.13 -7.32
C VAL A 56 -3.92 -3.01 -6.08
N ALA A 57 -2.79 -3.45 -5.53
CA ALA A 57 -2.72 -4.16 -4.26
C ALA A 57 -1.64 -3.54 -3.38
N VAL A 58 -1.92 -3.49 -2.08
CA VAL A 58 -1.02 -2.96 -1.04
C VAL A 58 -0.48 -4.12 -0.24
N TYR A 59 0.83 -4.14 -0.09
CA TYR A 59 1.54 -5.08 0.76
C TYR A 59 2.31 -4.31 1.82
N GLY A 60 2.39 -4.87 3.03
CA GLY A 60 3.03 -4.20 4.15
C GLY A 60 3.65 -5.15 5.16
N THR A 61 4.09 -4.56 6.27
CA THR A 61 4.71 -5.26 7.39
C THR A 61 3.79 -5.19 8.60
N LEU A 62 3.47 -6.34 9.19
CA LEU A 62 2.80 -6.39 10.49
C LEU A 62 3.84 -6.55 11.60
N GLY A 63 3.87 -5.57 12.50
CA GLY A 63 4.71 -5.58 13.69
C GLY A 63 4.01 -6.17 14.92
N SER A 64 4.59 -5.99 16.09
CA SER A 64 4.06 -6.52 17.36
C SER A 64 2.87 -5.75 17.94
N THR A 65 2.36 -4.74 17.23
CA THR A 65 1.21 -3.92 17.63
C THR A 65 0.14 -3.99 16.55
N ALA A 66 -1.13 -4.11 16.98
CA ALA A 66 -2.25 -4.09 16.05
C ALA A 66 -2.35 -2.71 15.40
N SER A 67 -2.74 -2.68 14.13
CA SER A 67 -2.82 -1.45 13.35
C SER A 67 -4.12 -1.36 12.59
N ASP A 68 -4.55 -0.13 12.35
CA ASP A 68 -5.69 0.18 11.49
C ASP A 68 -5.20 1.00 10.31
N ALA A 69 -5.81 0.79 9.14
CA ALA A 69 -5.59 1.61 7.95
C ALA A 69 -6.90 1.79 7.19
N THR A 70 -7.00 2.89 6.44
CA THR A 70 -8.18 3.22 5.65
C THR A 70 -7.77 3.34 4.19
N TYR A 71 -8.40 2.57 3.31
CA TYR A 71 -8.09 2.55 1.88
C TYR A 71 -9.20 3.24 1.11
N GLN A 72 -8.85 4.28 0.34
CA GLN A 72 -9.77 4.96 -0.56
C GLN A 72 -9.21 4.97 -1.98
N LEU A 73 -9.94 4.33 -2.89
CA LEU A 73 -9.66 4.39 -4.32
C LEU A 73 -10.58 5.42 -4.99
N ASP A 74 -9.99 6.43 -5.60
CA ASP A 74 -10.67 7.55 -6.25
C ASP A 74 -11.66 8.27 -5.33
N SER A 75 -12.91 8.43 -5.77
CA SER A 75 -13.99 9.06 -5.00
C SER A 75 -14.89 8.03 -4.30
N ASN A 76 -14.48 6.75 -4.26
CA ASN A 76 -15.26 5.73 -3.60
C ASN A 76 -15.23 5.91 -2.07
N PRO A 77 -16.26 5.40 -1.35
CA PRO A 77 -16.23 5.36 0.10
C PRO A 77 -14.97 4.65 0.62
N PRO A 78 -14.29 5.19 1.63
CA PRO A 78 -13.12 4.52 2.22
C PRO A 78 -13.49 3.19 2.89
N ILE A 79 -12.57 2.23 2.82
CA ILE A 79 -12.66 0.93 3.47
C ILE A 79 -11.68 0.90 4.64
N ASN A 80 -12.18 0.68 5.84
CA ASN A 80 -11.33 0.51 7.03
C ASN A 80 -10.91 -0.96 7.14
N ALA A 81 -9.63 -1.19 7.45
CA ALA A 81 -9.09 -2.51 7.75
C ALA A 81 -8.33 -2.46 9.08
N THR A 82 -8.51 -3.51 9.87
CA THR A 82 -7.80 -3.73 11.12
C THR A 82 -6.92 -4.95 10.97
N PHE A 83 -5.67 -4.83 11.40
CA PHE A 83 -4.67 -5.88 11.32
C PHE A 83 -4.23 -6.28 12.74
N PRO A 84 -4.44 -7.53 13.16
CA PRO A 84 -3.97 -7.99 14.45
C PRO A 84 -2.44 -8.09 14.48
N ALA A 85 -1.86 -7.90 15.67
CA ALA A 85 -0.44 -8.12 15.88
C ALA A 85 -0.08 -9.61 15.79
N PRO A 86 0.81 -10.04 14.87
CA PRO A 86 1.40 -11.37 14.91
C PRO A 86 2.41 -11.52 16.07
N SER A 87 2.73 -12.77 16.43
CA SER A 87 3.74 -13.09 17.45
C SER A 87 5.17 -12.73 17.03
N TYR A 88 5.42 -12.60 15.72
CA TYR A 88 6.69 -12.18 15.13
C TYR A 88 6.40 -11.32 13.90
N PRO A 89 7.29 -10.38 13.52
CA PRO A 89 7.06 -9.53 12.36
C PRO A 89 6.82 -10.34 11.07
N LEU A 90 5.75 -9.99 10.35
CA LEU A 90 5.42 -10.58 9.05
C LEU A 90 5.61 -9.51 7.97
N ASN A 91 6.41 -9.82 6.95
CA ASN A 91 6.71 -8.91 5.85
C ASN A 91 5.98 -9.34 4.58
N ASN A 92 5.76 -8.39 3.67
CA ASN A 92 5.09 -8.63 2.39
C ASN A 92 3.70 -9.27 2.56
N VAL A 93 2.96 -8.83 3.58
CA VAL A 93 1.60 -9.29 3.87
C VAL A 93 0.62 -8.50 3.00
N PRO A 94 -0.33 -9.14 2.29
CA PRO A 94 -1.36 -8.42 1.55
C PRO A 94 -2.27 -7.70 2.54
N PHE A 95 -2.31 -6.37 2.45
CA PHE A 95 -3.14 -5.54 3.33
C PHE A 95 -4.49 -5.23 2.68
N TRP A 96 -4.48 -4.91 1.40
CA TRP A 96 -5.68 -4.53 0.67
C TRP A 96 -5.46 -4.70 -0.84
N SER A 97 -6.53 -4.94 -1.59
CA SER A 97 -6.52 -4.87 -3.05
C SER A 97 -7.83 -4.29 -3.55
N SER A 98 -7.78 -3.59 -4.69
CA SER A 98 -8.98 -3.19 -5.40
C SER A 98 -9.63 -4.38 -6.09
N ASP A 99 -10.90 -4.26 -6.44
CA ASP A 99 -11.45 -5.03 -7.56
C ASP A 99 -10.79 -4.59 -8.89
N ILE A 100 -11.09 -5.29 -9.98
CA ILE A 100 -10.72 -4.82 -11.31
C ILE A 100 -11.54 -3.57 -11.64
N VAL A 101 -10.86 -2.45 -11.89
CA VAL A 101 -11.45 -1.17 -12.28
C VAL A 101 -11.27 -0.89 -13.77
N SER A 102 -12.01 0.09 -14.29
CA SER A 102 -11.90 0.52 -15.68
C SER A 102 -10.48 0.95 -16.02
N PRO A 103 -9.92 0.66 -17.21
CA PRO A 103 -8.59 1.14 -17.57
C PRO A 103 -8.53 2.67 -17.52
N GLY A 104 -7.58 3.21 -16.77
CA GLY A 104 -7.40 4.65 -16.68
C GLY A 104 -6.53 5.08 -15.51
N GLY A 105 -6.51 6.40 -15.29
CA GLY A 105 -5.82 7.01 -14.15
C GLY A 105 -6.65 6.88 -12.88
N HIS A 106 -6.04 6.35 -11.83
CA HIS A 106 -6.64 6.14 -10.51
C HIS A 106 -5.74 6.69 -9.42
N THR A 107 -6.33 7.01 -8.27
CA THR A 107 -5.61 7.43 -7.06
C THR A 107 -6.04 6.59 -5.87
N LEU A 108 -5.08 5.89 -5.27
CA LEU A 108 -5.23 5.27 -3.96
C LEU A 108 -4.71 6.23 -2.88
N THR A 109 -5.50 6.43 -1.83
CA THR A 109 -5.09 7.09 -0.59
C THR A 109 -5.23 6.09 0.56
N ILE A 110 -4.17 5.99 1.36
CA ILE A 110 -4.07 5.16 2.57
C ILE A 110 -3.85 6.08 3.76
#